data_AF-A0A9E0DQP0-F1
#
_entry.id   AF-A0A9E0DQP0-F1
#
_cell.length_a   1.000
_cell.length_b   1.000
_cell.length_c   1.000
_cell.angle_alpha   90.00
_cell.angle_beta   90.00
_cell.angle_gamma   90.00
#
_symmetry.space_group_name_H-M   'P 1'
#
loop_
_entity.id
_entity.type
_entity.pdbx_description
1 polymer ?
#
loop_
_entity_poly.entity_id
_entity_poly.type
_entity_poly.pdbx_seq_one_letter_code
_entity_poly.pdbx_strand_id
1 'polypeptide(L)'
;MTTQTHYWNRLIKPGIVALVGAGGKTTVLSKLVEYGRLAGQSVMVTTTTHLYESQVAQWNPFYGTDINKADEACTAAVLKGQCAAWFTGVDGTKVQALDSKQIDDMSKLHHKWQIIVEADGAKEKWLKAPKTTEPVIPELTQTTIGVVNLQMLGSPLDEEHVHNIELVKDIMGRQEGAIVTPRMLAHVVLDKKGLFQYSKGRKILFCTGYDTVQHRVIDDFIDHVVDSDITAIYLADGYKASCEIRRIIQCR
;
A
#
# COMPACT_ATOMS: atom_id res chain seq x y z
N MET A 1 -3.94 14.18 -21.42
CA MET A 1 -3.76 13.27 -20.26
C MET A 1 -3.61 11.86 -20.80
N THR A 2 -2.62 11.10 -20.33
CA THR A 2 -2.47 9.68 -20.74
C THR A 2 -3.50 8.82 -20.02
N THR A 3 -3.75 7.60 -20.53
CA THR A 3 -4.61 6.61 -19.85
C THR A 3 -4.14 6.34 -18.42
N GLN A 4 -2.82 6.30 -18.19
CA GLN A 4 -2.25 6.15 -16.86
C GLN A 4 -2.57 7.33 -15.95
N THR A 5 -2.45 8.57 -16.42
CA THR A 5 -2.87 9.75 -15.65
C THR A 5 -4.33 9.64 -15.23
N HIS A 6 -5.22 9.22 -16.13
CA HIS A 6 -6.63 9.05 -15.78
C HIS A 6 -6.83 7.99 -14.69
N TYR A 7 -6.17 6.84 -14.79
CA TYR A 7 -6.30 5.76 -13.81
C TYR A 7 -5.74 6.11 -12.44
N TRP A 8 -4.52 6.63 -12.38
CA TRP A 8 -3.89 7.01 -11.11
C TRP A 8 -4.63 8.17 -10.43
N ASN A 9 -5.16 9.13 -11.19
CA ASN A 9 -5.94 10.24 -10.63
C ASN A 9 -7.19 9.78 -9.88
N ARG A 10 -7.71 8.57 -10.10
CA ARG A 10 -8.82 8.01 -9.30
C ARG A 10 -8.43 7.64 -7.86
N LEU A 11 -7.13 7.50 -7.61
CA LEU A 11 -6.54 7.25 -6.29
C LEU A 11 -6.02 8.55 -5.64
N ILE A 12 -5.93 9.65 -6.38
CA ILE A 12 -5.44 10.95 -5.88
C ILE A 12 -6.60 11.72 -5.27
N LYS A 13 -6.58 11.86 -3.95
CA LYS A 13 -7.56 12.64 -3.19
C LYS A 13 -6.99 13.02 -1.81
N PRO A 14 -7.46 14.12 -1.20
CA PRO A 14 -7.11 14.44 0.17
C PRO A 14 -7.48 13.33 1.16
N GLY A 15 -6.74 13.29 2.26
CA GLY A 15 -6.89 12.32 3.34
C GLY A 15 -5.70 11.36 3.47
N ILE A 16 -5.73 10.58 4.54
CA ILE A 16 -4.77 9.52 4.83
C ILE A 16 -5.12 8.28 3.98
N VAL A 17 -4.12 7.80 3.25
CA VAL A 17 -4.12 6.55 2.50
C VAL A 17 -3.13 5.59 3.13
N ALA A 18 -3.60 4.50 3.72
CA ALA A 18 -2.76 3.45 4.27
C ALA A 18 -2.52 2.35 3.24
N LEU A 19 -1.26 2.01 2.99
CA LEU A 19 -0.84 0.88 2.16
C LEU A 19 -0.52 -0.31 3.05
N VAL A 20 -1.16 -1.44 2.81
CA VAL A 20 -0.96 -2.71 3.54
C VAL A 20 -0.68 -3.85 2.56
N GLY A 21 -0.16 -4.97 3.05
CA GLY A 21 0.08 -6.15 2.21
C GLY A 21 1.51 -6.24 1.67
N ALA A 22 1.67 -6.82 0.49
CA ALA A 22 2.97 -7.22 -0.03
C ALA A 22 3.02 -7.10 -1.56
N GLY A 23 4.22 -7.23 -2.14
CA GLY A 23 4.35 -7.31 -3.58
C GLY A 23 4.18 -5.98 -4.34
N GLY A 24 4.63 -4.85 -3.78
CA GLY A 24 4.70 -3.60 -4.55
C GLY A 24 4.23 -2.35 -3.84
N LYS A 25 4.02 -2.36 -2.52
CA LYS A 25 3.59 -1.18 -1.75
C LYS A 25 4.42 0.07 -2.03
N THR A 26 5.75 -0.03 -1.96
CA THR A 26 6.65 1.10 -2.24
C THR A 26 6.55 1.58 -3.69
N THR A 27 6.24 0.69 -4.65
CA THR A 27 5.95 1.08 -6.04
C THR A 27 4.65 1.88 -6.12
N VAL A 28 3.58 1.38 -5.49
CA VAL A 28 2.28 2.07 -5.43
C VAL A 28 2.44 3.44 -4.75
N LEU A 29 3.17 3.51 -3.64
CA LEU A 29 3.49 4.75 -2.94
C LEU A 29 4.20 5.75 -3.86
N SER A 30 5.27 5.30 -4.54
CA SER A 30 6.03 6.16 -5.47
C SER A 30 5.16 6.67 -6.62
N LYS A 31 4.27 5.82 -7.16
CA LYS A 31 3.33 6.20 -8.22
C LYS A 31 2.25 7.17 -7.73
N LEU A 32 1.72 6.99 -6.52
CA LEU A 32 0.79 7.94 -5.91
C LEU A 32 1.45 9.32 -5.70
N VAL A 33 2.72 9.37 -5.30
CA VAL A 33 3.49 10.62 -5.22
C VAL A 33 3.66 11.25 -6.61
N GLU A 34 4.10 10.46 -7.60
CA GLU A 34 4.31 10.92 -8.98
C GLU A 34 3.03 11.54 -9.56
N TYR A 35 1.93 10.79 -9.57
CA TYR A 35 0.66 11.24 -10.15
C TYR A 35 -0.05 12.27 -9.30
N GLY A 36 0.11 12.23 -7.97
CA GLY A 36 -0.38 13.28 -7.07
C GLY A 36 0.24 14.63 -7.41
N ARG A 37 1.57 14.67 -7.57
CA ARG A 37 2.28 15.89 -7.98
C ARG A 37 1.86 16.37 -9.37
N LEU A 38 1.70 15.46 -10.34
CA LEU A 38 1.20 15.81 -11.68
C LEU A 38 -0.23 16.37 -11.66
N ALA A 39 -1.05 15.94 -10.69
CA ALA A 39 -2.41 16.44 -10.49
C ALA A 39 -2.46 17.73 -9.65
N GLY A 40 -1.32 18.26 -9.17
CA GLY A 40 -1.27 19.42 -8.28
C GLY A 40 -1.74 19.12 -6.85
N GLN A 41 -1.86 17.84 -6.48
CA GLN A 41 -2.21 17.41 -5.13
C GLN A 41 -0.97 17.58 -4.22
N SER A 42 -1.16 18.23 -3.07
CA SER A 42 -0.17 18.24 -2.00
C SER A 42 -0.08 16.83 -1.41
N VAL A 43 1.11 16.22 -1.48
CA VAL A 43 1.36 14.85 -1.02
C VAL A 43 2.41 14.86 0.08
N MET A 44 2.14 14.11 1.15
CA MET A 44 3.12 13.74 2.17
C MET A 44 3.25 12.23 2.23
N VAL A 45 4.47 11.74 2.42
CA VAL A 45 4.76 10.32 2.65
C VAL A 45 5.33 10.08 4.05
N THR A 46 4.94 8.97 4.65
CA THR A 46 5.48 8.49 5.92
C THR A 46 5.26 6.97 6.05
N THR A 47 5.60 6.41 7.20
CA THR A 47 5.47 5.00 7.52
C THR A 47 5.11 4.82 8.99
N THR A 48 4.35 3.78 9.30
CA THR A 48 4.16 3.29 10.68
C THR A 48 4.98 2.03 10.97
N THR A 49 5.76 1.57 9.99
CA THR A 49 6.73 0.46 10.11
C THR A 49 8.14 0.91 9.67
N HIS A 50 9.12 0.01 9.70
CA HIS A 50 10.45 0.32 9.19
C HIS A 50 10.54 0.21 7.65
N LEU A 51 10.90 1.31 7.00
CA LEU A 51 11.28 1.38 5.58
C LEU A 51 12.77 1.60 5.42
N TYR A 52 13.36 1.22 4.29
CA TYR A 52 14.74 1.59 4.00
C TYR A 52 14.83 3.09 3.68
N GLU A 53 15.85 3.75 4.22
CA GLU A 53 16.10 5.18 4.00
C GLU A 53 16.28 5.50 2.51
N SER A 54 16.96 4.60 1.78
CA SER A 54 17.17 4.71 0.33
C SER A 54 15.88 4.76 -0.49
N GLN A 55 14.74 4.29 0.04
CA GLN A 55 13.44 4.33 -0.65
C GLN A 55 12.77 5.71 -0.55
N VAL A 56 13.14 6.50 0.47
CA VAL A 56 12.47 7.77 0.80
C VAL A 56 13.40 8.98 0.68
N ALA A 57 14.72 8.76 0.63
CA ALA A 57 15.75 9.80 0.54
C ALA A 57 15.52 10.80 -0.61
N GLN A 58 14.97 10.34 -1.74
CA GLN A 58 14.63 11.17 -2.90
C GLN A 58 13.64 12.31 -2.59
N TRP A 59 12.88 12.23 -1.49
CA TRP A 59 11.94 13.26 -1.07
C TRP A 59 12.51 14.20 -0.01
N ASN A 60 13.82 14.11 0.29
CA ASN A 60 14.53 14.93 1.27
C ASN A 60 13.75 15.05 2.61
N PRO A 61 13.58 13.94 3.35
CA PRO A 61 12.66 13.90 4.47
C PRO A 61 13.09 14.78 5.63
N PHE A 62 12.10 15.29 6.37
CA PHE A 62 12.33 15.82 7.71
C PHE A 62 12.42 14.66 8.70
N TYR A 63 13.50 14.67 9.49
CA TYR A 63 13.72 13.72 10.59
C TYR A 63 13.57 14.43 11.93
N GLY A 64 12.55 14.06 12.70
CA GLY A 64 12.32 14.61 14.02
C GLY A 64 10.91 14.33 14.54
N THR A 65 10.70 14.54 15.84
CA THR A 65 9.42 14.25 16.52
C THR A 65 8.54 15.48 16.73
N ASP A 66 9.10 16.69 16.56
CA ASP A 66 8.40 17.96 16.74
C ASP A 66 7.50 18.25 15.54
N ILE A 67 6.18 18.23 15.77
CA ILE A 67 5.17 18.44 14.73
C ILE A 67 5.23 19.84 14.11
N ASN A 68 5.61 20.88 14.86
CA ASN A 68 5.66 22.24 14.32
C ASN A 68 6.81 22.38 13.32
N LYS A 69 7.98 21.79 13.64
CA LYS A 69 9.12 21.75 12.72
C LYS A 69 8.84 20.86 11.51
N ALA A 70 8.15 19.74 11.72
CA ALA A 70 7.73 18.86 10.65
C ALA A 70 6.75 19.56 9.70
N ASP A 71 5.76 20.28 10.24
CA ASP A 71 4.80 21.08 9.47
C ASP A 71 5.51 22.15 8.64
N GLU A 72 6.40 22.94 9.25
CA GLU A 72 7.17 23.96 8.55
C GLU A 72 7.96 23.36 7.37
N ALA A 73 8.70 22.26 7.62
CA ALA A 73 9.49 21.59 6.60
C ALA A 73 8.64 20.98 5.48
N CYS A 74 7.55 20.28 5.84
CA CYS A 74 6.64 19.64 4.89
C CYS A 74 5.90 20.69 4.04
N THR A 75 5.41 21.75 4.67
CA THR A 75 4.72 22.85 3.98
C THR A 75 5.68 23.54 3.01
N ALA A 76 6.92 23.79 3.41
CA ALA A 76 7.95 24.35 2.52
C ALA A 76 8.24 23.45 1.31
N ALA A 77 8.27 22.13 1.48
CA ALA A 77 8.44 21.18 0.37
C ALA A 77 7.25 21.22 -0.59
N VAL A 78 6.02 21.17 -0.06
CA VAL A 78 4.79 21.24 -0.86
C VAL A 78 4.71 22.56 -1.66
N LEU A 79 5.05 23.69 -1.05
CA LEU A 79 5.07 25.01 -1.73
C LEU A 79 6.09 25.08 -2.88
N LYS A 80 7.17 24.29 -2.81
CA LYS A 80 8.14 24.12 -3.91
C LYS A 80 7.66 23.12 -4.97
N GLY A 81 6.44 22.60 -4.87
CA GLY A 81 5.90 21.56 -5.74
C GLY A 81 6.55 20.20 -5.52
N GLN A 82 7.21 19.99 -4.37
CA GLN A 82 7.86 18.73 -4.00
C GLN A 82 6.93 17.86 -3.13
N CYS A 83 7.26 16.58 -2.99
CA CYS A 83 6.62 15.72 -2.00
C CYS A 83 7.14 16.09 -0.62
N ALA A 84 6.25 16.23 0.37
CA ALA A 84 6.65 16.26 1.77
C ALA A 84 6.98 14.84 2.25
N ALA A 85 7.90 14.71 3.19
CA ALA A 85 8.24 13.42 3.80
C ALA A 85 8.63 13.64 5.27
N TRP A 86 8.05 12.86 6.18
CA TRP A 86 8.27 13.00 7.62
C TRP A 86 8.46 11.64 8.31
N PHE A 87 9.57 11.53 9.05
CA PHE A 87 9.93 10.38 9.87
C PHE A 87 10.53 10.85 11.20
N THR A 88 10.57 9.99 12.22
CA THR A 88 11.14 10.37 13.54
C THR A 88 12.66 10.39 13.55
N GLY A 89 13.30 9.62 12.67
CA GLY A 89 14.76 9.47 12.62
C GLY A 89 15.20 8.40 11.62
N VAL A 90 16.49 8.06 11.65
CA VAL A 90 17.10 6.96 10.90
C VAL A 90 17.89 6.11 11.87
N ASP A 91 17.67 4.78 11.84
CA ASP A 91 18.43 3.78 12.56
C ASP A 91 19.10 2.83 11.56
N GLY A 92 20.41 2.92 11.46
CA GLY A 92 21.20 2.22 10.44
C GLY A 92 20.76 2.61 9.03
N THR A 93 20.12 1.67 8.32
CA THR A 93 19.62 1.85 6.94
C THR A 93 18.11 2.07 6.87
N LYS A 94 17.43 2.19 8.01
CA LYS A 94 15.97 2.23 8.09
C LYS A 94 15.47 3.52 8.72
N VAL A 95 14.41 4.08 8.17
CA VAL A 95 13.70 5.19 8.82
C VAL A 95 12.88 4.69 10.00
N GLN A 96 12.77 5.54 11.00
CA GLN A 96 11.95 5.32 12.18
C GLN A 96 10.54 5.88 11.94
N ALA A 97 9.53 5.08 12.32
CA ALA A 97 8.13 5.35 12.07
C ALA A 97 7.59 6.50 12.93
N LEU A 98 6.54 7.16 12.41
CA LEU A 98 5.66 8.03 13.21
C LEU A 98 4.62 7.17 13.92
N ASP A 99 4.12 7.66 15.05
CA ASP A 99 2.91 7.09 15.64
C ASP A 99 1.64 7.56 14.90
N SER A 100 0.53 6.83 15.07
CA SER A 100 -0.75 7.17 14.44
C SER A 100 -1.23 8.59 14.79
N LYS A 101 -0.98 9.05 16.02
CA LYS A 101 -1.44 10.35 16.50
C LYS A 101 -0.74 11.48 15.75
N GLN A 102 0.57 11.38 15.52
CA GLN A 102 1.35 12.34 14.74
C GLN A 102 0.82 12.47 13.31
N ILE A 103 0.51 11.34 12.67
CA ILE A 103 -0.04 11.31 11.32
C ILE A 103 -1.45 11.92 11.28
N ASP A 104 -2.30 11.56 12.24
CA ASP A 104 -3.66 12.10 12.36
C ASP A 104 -3.64 13.61 12.62
N ASP A 105 -2.74 14.11 13.47
CA ASP A 105 -2.61 15.53 13.76
C ASP A 105 -2.11 16.32 12.53
N MET A 106 -1.14 15.79 11.78
CA MET A 106 -0.73 16.38 10.49
C MET A 106 -1.89 16.43 9.49
N SER A 107 -2.71 15.37 9.43
CA SER A 107 -3.90 15.36 8.58
C SER A 107 -4.95 16.41 8.97
N LYS A 108 -5.07 16.74 10.27
CA LYS A 108 -5.99 17.79 10.74
C LYS A 108 -5.48 19.18 10.37
N LEU A 109 -4.17 19.41 10.48
CA LEU A 109 -3.55 20.67 10.05
C LEU A 109 -3.72 20.88 8.54
N HIS A 110 -3.57 19.81 7.76
CA HIS A 110 -3.62 19.85 6.30
C HIS A 110 -4.71 18.97 5.70
N HIS A 111 -5.98 19.32 5.95
CA HIS A 111 -7.15 18.59 5.46
C HIS A 111 -7.23 18.42 3.92
N LYS A 112 -6.47 19.22 3.16
CA LYS A 112 -6.40 19.13 1.69
C LYS A 112 -5.25 18.27 1.19
N TRP A 113 -4.36 17.79 2.05
CA TRP A 113 -3.22 16.97 1.63
C TRP A 113 -3.62 15.51 1.51
N GLN A 114 -2.93 14.79 0.64
CA GLN A 114 -2.94 13.34 0.60
C GLN A 114 -1.74 12.84 1.40
N ILE A 115 -1.99 12.12 2.49
CA ILE A 115 -0.95 11.58 3.36
C ILE A 115 -0.86 10.07 3.11
N ILE A 116 0.21 9.62 2.49
CA ILE A 116 0.39 8.21 2.12
C ILE A 116 1.28 7.54 3.18
N VAL A 117 0.76 6.48 3.78
CA VAL A 117 1.40 5.75 4.88
C VAL A 117 1.66 4.32 4.44
N GLU A 118 2.93 3.90 4.43
CA GLU A 118 3.20 2.45 4.38
C GLU A 118 3.00 1.88 5.80
N ALA A 119 1.96 1.05 5.96
CA ALA A 119 1.46 0.68 7.28
C ALA A 119 2.00 -0.67 7.80
N ASP A 120 2.77 -1.40 6.97
CA ASP A 120 3.34 -2.68 7.35
C ASP A 120 4.59 -3.11 6.56
N GLY A 121 5.42 -3.95 7.19
CA GLY A 121 6.59 -4.54 6.56
C GLY A 121 6.22 -5.80 5.78
N ALA A 122 6.86 -6.02 4.62
CA ALA A 122 6.69 -7.25 3.83
C ALA A 122 7.99 -7.92 3.37
N LYS A 123 9.17 -7.33 3.64
CA LYS A 123 10.49 -7.86 3.25
C LYS A 123 10.58 -8.30 1.77
N GLU A 124 10.03 -7.47 0.87
CA GLU A 124 10.03 -7.70 -0.59
C GLU A 124 9.30 -8.98 -1.06
N LYS A 125 8.52 -9.62 -0.17
CA LYS A 125 7.68 -10.78 -0.47
C LYS A 125 6.45 -10.37 -1.31
N TRP A 126 5.80 -11.36 -1.92
CA TRP A 126 4.65 -11.18 -2.82
C TRP A 126 3.31 -11.20 -2.08
N LEU A 127 3.22 -12.00 -1.03
CA LEU A 127 2.04 -12.14 -0.18
C LEU A 127 2.44 -12.00 1.30
N LYS A 128 1.49 -11.57 2.12
CA LYS A 128 1.62 -11.62 3.58
C LYS A 128 0.28 -11.80 4.26
N ALA A 129 0.33 -12.25 5.50
CA ALA A 129 -0.74 -12.06 6.47
C ALA A 129 -0.29 -11.05 7.56
N PRO A 130 -1.17 -10.14 7.98
CA PRO A 130 -0.94 -9.25 9.12
C PRO A 130 -0.72 -10.00 10.44
N LYS A 131 0.04 -9.40 11.37
CA LYS A 131 0.18 -9.92 12.74
C LYS A 131 -0.93 -9.32 13.61
N THR A 132 -1.01 -9.70 14.89
CA THR A 132 -1.90 -9.01 15.82
C THR A 132 -1.47 -7.56 16.09
N THR A 133 -0.18 -7.25 15.90
CA THR A 133 0.43 -5.93 16.17
C THR A 133 0.64 -5.06 14.92
N GLU A 134 0.38 -5.57 13.71
CA GLU A 134 0.52 -4.84 12.43
C GLU A 134 -0.61 -5.26 11.48
N PRO A 135 -1.11 -4.39 10.58
CA PRO A 135 -0.63 -3.04 10.29
C PRO A 135 -1.01 -2.03 11.38
N VAL A 136 -0.18 -1.01 11.56
CA VAL A 136 -0.51 0.15 12.41
C VAL A 136 -1.14 1.21 11.51
N ILE A 137 -2.48 1.29 11.54
CA ILE A 137 -3.25 2.18 10.66
C ILE A 137 -3.70 3.42 11.44
N PRO A 138 -3.39 4.66 10.99
CA PRO A 138 -3.86 5.89 11.62
C PRO A 138 -5.39 5.96 11.75
N GLU A 139 -5.90 6.58 12.80
CA GLU A 139 -7.34 6.57 13.11
C GLU A 139 -8.14 7.30 12.04
N LEU A 140 -7.59 8.38 11.48
CA LEU A 140 -8.25 9.17 10.43
C LEU A 140 -8.01 8.61 9.03
N THR A 141 -7.62 7.34 8.87
CA THR A 141 -7.47 6.74 7.54
C THR A 141 -8.79 6.70 6.78
N GLN A 142 -8.88 7.41 5.64
CA GLN A 142 -10.07 7.39 4.77
C GLN A 142 -10.00 6.32 3.68
N THR A 143 -8.81 5.79 3.35
CA THR A 143 -8.66 4.73 2.36
C THR A 143 -7.54 3.78 2.74
N THR A 144 -7.84 2.48 2.71
CA THR A 144 -6.84 1.42 2.84
C THR A 144 -6.67 0.76 1.48
N ILE A 145 -5.43 0.76 0.96
CA ILE A 145 -5.06 0.06 -0.26
C ILE A 145 -4.30 -1.21 0.14
N GLY A 146 -4.95 -2.36 -0.04
CA GLY A 146 -4.32 -3.66 0.13
C GLY A 146 -3.59 -4.04 -1.15
N VAL A 147 -2.27 -4.24 -1.06
CA VAL A 147 -1.44 -4.63 -2.19
C VAL A 147 -1.15 -6.12 -2.15
N VAL A 148 -1.36 -6.78 -3.28
CA VAL A 148 -0.99 -8.19 -3.50
C VAL A 148 -0.31 -8.32 -4.85
N ASN A 149 0.66 -9.23 -4.95
CA ASN A 149 1.24 -9.60 -6.23
C ASN A 149 0.58 -10.87 -6.78
N LEU A 150 0.04 -10.76 -7.99
CA LEU A 150 -0.64 -11.86 -8.67
C LEU A 150 0.29 -13.01 -9.05
N GLN A 151 1.62 -12.82 -9.11
CA GLN A 151 2.59 -13.92 -9.27
C GLN A 151 2.49 -14.99 -8.18
N MET A 152 1.81 -14.69 -7.07
CA MET A 152 1.48 -15.71 -6.07
C MET A 152 0.57 -16.80 -6.66
N LEU A 153 -0.31 -16.47 -7.62
CA LEU A 153 -1.20 -17.45 -8.26
C LEU A 153 -0.39 -18.46 -9.08
N GLY A 154 -0.51 -19.73 -8.72
CA GLY A 154 0.28 -20.81 -9.33
C GLY A 154 1.66 -21.01 -8.71
N SER A 155 2.06 -20.16 -7.76
CA SER A 155 3.31 -20.31 -7.01
C SER A 155 3.10 -21.15 -5.73
N PRO A 156 4.14 -21.84 -5.25
CA PRO A 156 4.09 -22.56 -3.97
C PRO A 156 3.95 -21.58 -2.79
N LEU A 157 3.18 -22.01 -1.79
CA LEU A 157 3.13 -21.35 -0.48
C LEU A 157 4.42 -21.65 0.29
N ASP A 158 5.37 -20.72 0.32
CA ASP A 158 6.69 -20.89 0.96
C ASP A 158 7.23 -19.58 1.58
N GLU A 159 8.34 -19.68 2.33
CA GLU A 159 8.99 -18.51 2.94
C GLU A 159 9.68 -17.60 1.93
N GLU A 160 9.95 -18.08 0.71
CA GLU A 160 10.58 -17.30 -0.36
C GLU A 160 9.61 -16.24 -0.89
N HIS A 161 8.33 -16.57 -1.02
CA HIS A 161 7.31 -15.70 -1.60
C HIS A 161 6.40 -15.04 -0.56
N VAL A 162 6.33 -15.59 0.66
CA VAL A 162 5.33 -15.20 1.67
C VAL A 162 5.95 -14.69 2.96
N HIS A 163 5.53 -13.49 3.39
CA HIS A 163 5.89 -12.95 4.70
C HIS A 163 4.87 -13.40 5.77
N ASN A 164 5.37 -13.88 6.91
CA ASN A 164 4.56 -14.51 7.97
C ASN A 164 3.81 -15.75 7.47
N ILE A 165 4.53 -16.70 6.86
CA ILE A 165 3.96 -17.88 6.20
C ILE A 165 3.00 -18.66 7.11
N GLU A 166 3.30 -18.83 8.40
CA GLU A 166 2.44 -19.57 9.33
C GLU A 166 1.03 -18.96 9.43
N LEU A 167 0.92 -17.62 9.44
CA LEU A 167 -0.38 -16.94 9.46
C LEU A 167 -1.13 -17.11 8.14
N VAL A 168 -0.42 -17.13 7.01
CA VAL A 168 -1.04 -17.36 5.69
C VAL A 168 -1.52 -18.81 5.57
N LYS A 169 -0.73 -19.78 6.05
CA LYS A 169 -1.10 -21.20 6.12
C LYS A 169 -2.36 -21.42 6.95
N ASP A 170 -2.43 -20.77 8.11
CA ASP A 170 -3.59 -20.83 9.01
C ASP A 170 -4.84 -20.28 8.34
N ILE A 171 -4.75 -19.12 7.66
CA ILE A 171 -5.88 -18.55 6.92
C ILE A 171 -6.28 -19.46 5.76
N MET A 172 -5.33 -19.91 4.95
CA MET A 172 -5.63 -20.75 3.78
C MET A 172 -6.07 -22.18 4.13
N GLY A 173 -5.80 -22.65 5.35
CA GLY A 173 -6.02 -24.05 5.74
C GLY A 173 -5.18 -25.02 4.89
N ARG A 174 -3.92 -24.65 4.61
CA ARG A 174 -3.01 -25.37 3.72
C ARG A 174 -1.60 -25.43 4.29
N GLN A 175 -0.87 -26.46 3.88
CA GLN A 175 0.53 -26.66 4.27
C GLN A 175 1.48 -25.95 3.30
N GLU A 176 2.71 -25.75 3.75
CA GLU A 176 3.79 -25.25 2.91
C GLU A 176 3.98 -26.13 1.66
N GLY A 177 4.33 -25.52 0.54
CA GLY A 177 4.44 -26.15 -0.78
C GLY A 177 3.11 -26.30 -1.53
N ALA A 178 1.96 -26.03 -0.91
CA ALA A 178 0.67 -26.02 -1.61
C ALA A 178 0.66 -24.93 -2.69
N ILE A 179 0.19 -25.27 -3.90
CA ILE A 179 0.06 -24.29 -4.98
C ILE A 179 -1.08 -23.33 -4.67
N VAL A 180 -0.80 -22.03 -4.67
CA VAL A 180 -1.79 -21.01 -4.38
C VAL A 180 -2.76 -20.88 -5.54
N THR A 181 -4.02 -21.21 -5.27
CA THR A 181 -5.14 -21.09 -6.21
C THR A 181 -5.81 -19.71 -6.11
N PRO A 182 -6.59 -19.29 -7.12
CA PRO A 182 -7.44 -18.10 -7.05
C PRO A 182 -8.28 -18.02 -5.77
N ARG A 183 -8.98 -19.10 -5.43
CA ARG A 183 -9.79 -19.20 -4.21
C ARG A 183 -8.97 -19.01 -2.92
N MET A 184 -7.75 -19.56 -2.86
CA MET A 184 -6.88 -19.42 -1.70
C MET A 184 -6.40 -17.98 -1.52
N LEU A 185 -5.97 -17.33 -2.60
CA LEU A 185 -5.56 -15.93 -2.55
C LEU A 185 -6.74 -15.03 -2.16
N ALA A 186 -7.92 -15.24 -2.75
CA ALA A 186 -9.13 -14.52 -2.39
C ALA A 186 -9.49 -14.70 -0.92
N HIS A 187 -9.31 -15.91 -0.37
CA HIS A 187 -9.55 -16.15 1.05
C HIS A 187 -8.62 -15.31 1.94
N VAL A 188 -7.33 -15.21 1.61
CA VAL A 188 -6.39 -14.33 2.35
C VAL A 188 -6.73 -12.85 2.20
N VAL A 189 -7.26 -12.43 1.05
CA VAL A 189 -7.70 -11.04 0.84
C VAL A 189 -8.90 -10.72 1.73
N LEU A 190 -9.87 -11.64 1.83
CA LEU A 190 -11.18 -11.41 2.45
C LEU A 190 -11.29 -11.84 3.92
N ASP A 191 -10.37 -12.68 4.41
CA ASP A 191 -10.40 -13.15 5.79
C ASP A 191 -10.28 -12.00 6.79
N LYS A 192 -10.90 -12.14 7.96
CA LYS A 192 -10.85 -11.12 9.03
C LYS A 192 -9.43 -10.92 9.58
N LYS A 193 -8.58 -11.93 9.48
CA LYS A 193 -7.14 -11.91 9.80
C LYS A 193 -6.27 -11.73 8.54
N GLY A 194 -6.90 -11.47 7.41
CA GLY A 194 -6.29 -11.36 6.09
C GLY A 194 -5.78 -9.97 5.75
N LEU A 195 -5.62 -9.68 4.46
CA LEU A 195 -5.01 -8.46 3.92
C LEU A 195 -5.56 -7.17 4.53
N PHE A 196 -6.87 -7.12 4.75
CA PHE A 196 -7.58 -5.94 5.25
C PHE A 196 -7.81 -5.97 6.77
N GLN A 197 -7.07 -6.79 7.53
CA GLN A 197 -7.09 -6.75 8.99
C GLN A 197 -6.75 -5.33 9.48
N TYR A 198 -7.60 -4.78 10.35
CA TYR A 198 -7.56 -3.41 10.87
C TYR A 198 -7.77 -2.27 9.87
N SER A 199 -8.08 -2.58 8.61
CA SER A 199 -8.35 -1.55 7.58
C SER A 199 -9.42 -0.56 8.03
N LYS A 200 -9.23 0.69 7.62
CA LYS A 200 -10.15 1.80 7.89
C LYS A 200 -10.53 2.48 6.57
N GLY A 201 -11.72 3.06 6.56
CA GLY A 201 -12.27 3.76 5.41
C GLY A 201 -12.50 2.85 4.20
N ARG A 202 -12.39 3.43 3.00
CA ARG A 202 -12.62 2.73 1.73
C ARG A 202 -11.53 1.66 1.50
N LYS A 203 -11.92 0.43 1.18
CA LYS A 203 -10.99 -0.64 0.80
C LYS A 203 -10.76 -0.67 -0.71
N ILE A 204 -9.50 -0.69 -1.12
CA ILE A 204 -9.10 -0.86 -2.52
C ILE A 204 -8.12 -2.02 -2.58
N LEU A 205 -8.36 -2.98 -3.47
CA LEU A 205 -7.39 -4.01 -3.77
C LEU A 205 -6.53 -3.54 -4.95
N PHE A 206 -5.21 -3.53 -4.76
CA PHE A 206 -4.25 -3.21 -5.81
C PHE A 206 -3.41 -4.44 -6.10
N CYS A 207 -3.61 -5.01 -7.28
CA CYS A 207 -2.95 -6.21 -7.77
C CYS A 207 -1.81 -5.82 -8.71
N THR A 208 -0.58 -6.15 -8.33
CA THR A 208 0.60 -6.04 -9.20
C THR A 208 0.86 -7.35 -9.94
N GLY A 209 1.73 -7.33 -10.95
CA GLY A 209 2.09 -8.52 -11.72
C GLY A 209 0.95 -9.03 -12.61
N TYR A 210 0.04 -8.17 -13.07
CA TYR A 210 -1.09 -8.55 -13.93
C TYR A 210 -0.65 -9.24 -15.24
N ASP A 211 0.51 -8.85 -15.78
CA ASP A 211 1.13 -9.39 -16.99
C ASP A 211 1.80 -10.76 -16.81
N THR A 212 1.89 -11.25 -15.57
CA THR A 212 2.69 -12.44 -15.24
C THR A 212 1.86 -13.72 -15.10
N VAL A 213 0.54 -13.60 -15.07
CA VAL A 213 -0.40 -14.72 -14.86
C VAL A 213 -1.43 -14.74 -15.98
N GLN A 214 -1.89 -15.93 -16.37
CA GLN A 214 -2.92 -16.07 -17.40
C GLN A 214 -4.22 -15.36 -16.97
N HIS A 215 -4.79 -14.56 -17.87
CA HIS A 215 -6.01 -13.79 -17.61
C HIS A 215 -7.15 -14.62 -16.99
N ARG A 216 -7.37 -15.86 -17.45
CA ARG A 216 -8.42 -16.75 -16.89
C ARG A 216 -8.26 -17.03 -15.40
N VAL A 217 -7.03 -17.10 -14.90
CA VAL A 217 -6.73 -17.38 -13.48
C VAL A 217 -6.96 -16.11 -12.65
N ILE A 218 -6.69 -14.95 -13.24
CA ILE A 218 -6.94 -13.64 -12.62
C ILE A 218 -8.44 -13.36 -12.58
N ASP A 219 -9.18 -13.66 -13.65
CA ASP A 219 -10.64 -13.51 -13.68
C ASP A 219 -11.32 -14.43 -12.65
N ASP A 220 -10.88 -15.69 -12.51
CA ASP A 220 -11.35 -16.60 -11.44
C ASP A 220 -11.06 -16.04 -10.03
N PHE A 221 -9.91 -15.40 -9.84
CA PHE A 221 -9.60 -14.72 -8.57
C PHE A 221 -10.51 -13.53 -8.32
N ILE A 222 -10.79 -12.72 -9.36
CA ILE A 222 -11.68 -11.56 -9.26
C ILE A 222 -13.10 -12.00 -8.94
N ASP A 223 -13.60 -13.08 -9.54
CA ASP A 223 -14.95 -13.61 -9.30
C ASP A 223 -15.16 -13.97 -7.81
N HIS A 224 -14.10 -14.34 -7.09
CA HIS A 224 -14.16 -14.59 -5.66
C HIS A 224 -14.13 -13.33 -4.78
N VAL A 225 -13.73 -12.17 -5.33
CA VAL A 225 -13.46 -10.94 -4.55
C VAL A 225 -14.42 -9.80 -4.90
N VAL A 226 -14.99 -9.79 -6.10
CA VAL A 226 -15.74 -8.65 -6.65
C VAL A 226 -17.02 -8.30 -5.87
N ASP A 227 -17.66 -9.28 -5.24
CA ASP A 227 -18.89 -9.12 -4.45
C ASP A 227 -18.62 -8.92 -2.94
N SER A 228 -17.42 -8.44 -2.59
CA SER A 228 -17.01 -8.15 -1.21
C SER A 228 -17.15 -6.66 -0.86
N ASP A 229 -16.72 -6.27 0.35
CA ASP A 229 -16.70 -4.86 0.79
C ASP A 229 -15.52 -4.04 0.23
N ILE A 230 -14.72 -4.62 -0.64
CA ILE A 230 -13.74 -3.90 -1.46
C ILE A 230 -14.49 -3.02 -2.44
N THR A 231 -14.09 -1.77 -2.61
CA THR A 231 -14.80 -0.83 -3.49
C THR A 231 -14.30 -0.88 -4.92
N ALA A 232 -13.01 -1.18 -5.11
CA ALA A 232 -12.41 -1.29 -6.43
C ALA A 232 -11.19 -2.19 -6.43
N ILE A 233 -10.97 -2.87 -7.56
CA ILE A 233 -9.79 -3.68 -7.84
C ILE A 233 -9.00 -3.00 -8.96
N TYR A 234 -7.73 -2.73 -8.72
CA TYR A 234 -6.79 -2.16 -9.69
C TYR A 234 -5.84 -3.27 -10.12
N LEU A 235 -5.78 -3.55 -11.41
CA LEU A 235 -4.85 -4.53 -11.99
C LEU A 235 -3.74 -3.78 -12.72
N ALA A 236 -2.50 -3.98 -12.30
CA ALA A 236 -1.33 -3.29 -12.84
C ALA A 236 -0.23 -4.27 -13.26
N ASP A 237 0.39 -3.97 -14.39
CA ASP A 237 1.57 -4.71 -14.88
C ASP A 237 2.81 -4.30 -14.10
N GLY A 238 3.82 -5.17 -14.06
CA GLY A 238 5.20 -4.81 -13.67
C GLY A 238 5.39 -4.21 -12.27
N TYR A 239 6.55 -3.58 -12.07
CA TYR A 239 6.98 -2.95 -10.81
C TYR A 239 7.75 -1.66 -11.07
N LYS A 240 7.84 -0.79 -10.05
CA LYS A 240 8.62 0.45 -10.10
C LYS A 240 8.22 1.28 -11.34
N ALA A 241 9.18 1.54 -12.23
CA ALA A 241 8.98 2.36 -13.43
C ALA A 241 7.99 1.74 -14.41
N SER A 242 7.91 0.40 -14.51
CA SER A 242 6.99 -0.28 -15.43
C SER A 242 5.58 -0.48 -14.87
N CYS A 243 5.30 0.03 -13.65
CA CYS A 243 3.99 -0.14 -13.03
C CYS A 243 2.92 0.70 -13.74
N GLU A 244 2.06 0.01 -14.51
CA GLU A 244 1.00 0.61 -15.30
C GLU A 244 -0.34 -0.07 -14.99
N ILE A 245 -1.34 0.71 -14.59
CA ILE A 245 -2.70 0.21 -14.38
C ILE A 245 -3.28 -0.16 -15.74
N ARG A 246 -3.71 -1.41 -15.91
CA ARG A 246 -4.35 -1.89 -17.15
C ARG A 246 -5.86 -1.89 -17.05
N ARG A 247 -6.40 -2.28 -15.90
CA ARG A 247 -7.83 -2.44 -15.69
C ARG A 247 -8.21 -2.00 -14.30
N ILE A 248 -9.35 -1.33 -14.19
CA ILE A 248 -9.99 -0.98 -12.93
C ILE A 248 -11.37 -1.61 -12.94
N ILE A 249 -11.68 -2.37 -11.89
CA ILE A 249 -12.97 -3.01 -11.69
C ILE A 249 -13.63 -2.30 -10.50
N GLN A 250 -14.85 -1.80 -10.69
CA GLN A 250 -15.65 -1.31 -9.58
C GLN A 250 -16.40 -2.52 -8.99
N CYS A 251 -16.23 -2.73 -7.70
CA CYS A 251 -16.97 -3.73 -6.95
C CYS A 251 -18.35 -3.18 -6.57
N ARG A 252 -19.29 -4.08 -6.33
CA ARG A 252 -20.70 -3.73 -6.09
C ARG A 252 -20.99 -3.39 -4.64
#